data_AF-A0A964G2Z7-F1
#
_entry.id   AF-A0A964G2Z7-F1
#
_cell.length_a   1.000
_cell.length_b   1.000
_cell.length_c   1.000
_cell.angle_alpha   90.00
_cell.angle_beta   90.00
_cell.angle_gamma   90.00
#
_symmetry.space_group_name_H-M   'P 1'
#
loop_
_entity.id
_entity.type
_entity.pdbx_description
1 polymer ?
#
loop_
_entity_poly.entity_id
_entity_poly.type
_entity_poly.pdbx_seq_one_letter_code
_entity_poly.pdbx_strand_id
1 'polypeptide(L)'
;MASLTSSPKFDFLEGTSGPDTLNGLDGNDIIYAKSGDDLLLGDRGKDKICGDSGSDTIAGGLDDDMIWGGKGNDLIFGDSGNDTLYGCVGSDTISGGEGNDIFAIGKSNGGPTVATADYITDFEKGKDKIRLLNGLTFNDLNIQQGTDANSNSTVIQDKLTGEYLAVLQGVNSSTVTPDNFATHLSGNCIRESNGMMLDAIRTAGTPPPVASRNMAMVHAAIYDAVNSITKKYSPYRVNIDAPAGASEEAAAAAATYRTLLSLYPAQSIKFDAAYASSLAKIPDGKSKQDGIAIGEQVAEKIISWRSTDGANKVVPYTPKTDAGNWQPTPPALAASLLPQWPDVTPFAMTSGSQFRPSGPPALDSAKYAEELNETKEIGKIDSLTRTPDQTAIAKFWANGGGTFTPPGHWNQIASEASALSGTSLEDSARLFALLNIAQADAAINSWDAKYKYDFWRPVTAIRQADTDNNPNTTADPLWTPLLITPPFPEYTSGHSTFSGAAEPVLNSVFGSDFGFADKGDKSVNSLRTFDNFAQAADESGMSRIYGGIHFMSANVDGLSAGRNVGNYVVQNFLV
;
A
#
# COMPACT_ATOMS: atom_id res chain seq x y z
N MET A 1 19.23 -12.67 -26.05
CA MET A 1 18.09 -13.59 -26.01
C MET A 1 18.24 -14.48 -24.80
N ALA A 2 17.96 -13.89 -23.63
CA ALA A 2 17.51 -14.67 -22.51
C ALA A 2 16.03 -15.03 -22.76
N SER A 3 15.63 -16.21 -22.35
CA SER A 3 14.23 -16.59 -22.27
C SER A 3 13.98 -16.94 -20.81
N LEU A 4 13.13 -16.14 -20.15
CA LEU A 4 12.66 -16.42 -18.81
C LEU A 4 11.20 -16.85 -18.90
N THR A 5 10.88 -18.00 -18.35
CA THR A 5 9.50 -18.47 -18.15
C THR A 5 9.27 -18.49 -16.65
N SER A 6 8.20 -17.81 -16.24
CA SER A 6 7.73 -17.69 -14.87
C SER A 6 7.06 -18.99 -14.37
N SER A 7 6.43 -18.92 -13.21
CA SER A 7 5.50 -19.91 -12.69
C SER A 7 4.04 -19.49 -12.96
N PRO A 8 3.03 -20.36 -12.74
CA PRO A 8 1.62 -19.97 -12.81
C PRO A 8 1.12 -19.16 -11.58
N LYS A 9 1.99 -18.34 -11.00
CA LYS A 9 1.70 -17.46 -9.84
C LYS A 9 2.32 -16.09 -10.12
N PHE A 10 2.05 -15.13 -9.22
CA PHE A 10 2.75 -13.85 -9.23
C PHE A 10 4.27 -14.02 -9.37
N ASP A 11 4.81 -13.40 -10.39
CA ASP A 11 6.23 -13.39 -10.70
C ASP A 11 6.74 -11.95 -10.93
N PHE A 12 7.98 -11.72 -10.51
CA PHE A 12 8.72 -10.51 -10.85
C PHE A 12 9.81 -10.88 -11.85
N LEU A 13 9.61 -10.49 -13.11
CA LEU A 13 10.50 -10.77 -14.21
C LEU A 13 11.33 -9.53 -14.56
N GLU A 14 12.64 -9.71 -14.64
CA GLU A 14 13.57 -8.65 -15.03
C GLU A 14 14.50 -9.15 -16.14
N GLY A 15 14.46 -8.46 -17.28
CA GLY A 15 15.29 -8.72 -18.45
C GLY A 15 16.73 -8.24 -18.31
N THR A 16 17.45 -8.33 -19.43
CA THR A 16 18.85 -7.96 -19.60
C THR A 16 18.97 -6.70 -20.45
N SER A 17 20.19 -6.32 -20.84
CA SER A 17 20.39 -5.14 -21.70
C SER A 17 20.40 -5.47 -23.20
N GLY A 18 19.90 -6.64 -23.59
CA GLY A 18 19.73 -7.02 -24.99
C GLY A 18 18.41 -7.75 -25.21
N PRO A 19 18.08 -8.13 -26.46
CA PRO A 19 16.77 -8.67 -26.81
C PRO A 19 16.41 -9.90 -26.00
N ASP A 20 15.24 -9.91 -25.37
CA ASP A 20 14.75 -10.92 -24.45
C ASP A 20 13.33 -11.39 -24.82
N THR A 21 12.97 -12.56 -24.31
CA THR A 21 11.60 -13.08 -24.35
C THR A 21 11.18 -13.40 -22.93
N LEU A 22 10.23 -12.62 -22.40
CA LEU A 22 9.73 -12.74 -21.04
C LEU A 22 8.24 -13.13 -21.10
N ASN A 23 7.89 -14.22 -20.41
CA ASN A 23 6.53 -14.73 -20.36
C ASN A 23 6.09 -14.90 -18.89
N GLY A 24 4.99 -14.23 -18.53
CA GLY A 24 4.35 -14.22 -17.20
C GLY A 24 3.45 -15.42 -16.89
N LEU A 25 2.89 -16.09 -17.90
CA LEU A 25 1.99 -17.24 -17.73
C LEU A 25 0.69 -16.88 -16.99
N ASP A 26 0.38 -17.55 -15.87
CA ASP A 26 -0.78 -17.20 -15.06
C ASP A 26 -0.23 -16.42 -13.84
N GLY A 27 -0.83 -15.32 -13.43
CA GLY A 27 -0.32 -14.50 -12.33
C GLY A 27 -0.66 -13.03 -12.51
N ASN A 28 -0.46 -12.20 -11.48
CA ASN A 28 -0.57 -10.75 -11.64
C ASN A 28 0.84 -10.17 -11.71
N ASP A 29 1.54 -10.38 -12.80
CA ASP A 29 2.99 -10.30 -12.85
C ASP A 29 3.52 -8.87 -13.00
N ILE A 30 4.81 -8.73 -12.72
CA ILE A 30 5.55 -7.51 -12.99
C ILE A 30 6.71 -7.85 -13.91
N ILE A 31 6.69 -7.31 -15.13
CA ILE A 31 7.68 -7.57 -16.18
C ILE A 31 8.41 -6.27 -16.54
N TYR A 32 9.74 -6.26 -16.36
CA TYR A 32 10.64 -5.19 -16.79
C TYR A 32 11.67 -5.71 -17.78
N ALA A 33 11.62 -5.26 -19.03
CA ALA A 33 12.48 -5.79 -20.09
C ALA A 33 13.87 -5.13 -20.14
N LYS A 34 13.97 -3.86 -19.76
CA LYS A 34 15.13 -2.96 -19.81
C LYS A 34 15.52 -2.46 -21.19
N SER A 35 16.51 -3.05 -21.85
CA SER A 35 17.02 -2.53 -23.11
C SER A 35 17.11 -3.66 -24.11
N GLY A 36 16.70 -3.42 -25.34
CA GLY A 36 16.63 -4.46 -26.36
C GLY A 36 15.29 -4.40 -27.05
N ASP A 37 15.19 -5.03 -28.22
CA ASP A 37 13.88 -5.20 -28.87
C ASP A 37 13.29 -6.50 -28.30
N ASP A 38 12.36 -6.37 -27.35
CA ASP A 38 11.92 -7.46 -26.49
C ASP A 38 10.55 -8.02 -26.90
N LEU A 39 10.29 -9.29 -26.55
CA LEU A 39 8.98 -9.92 -26.65
C LEU A 39 8.44 -10.20 -25.25
N LEU A 40 7.36 -9.50 -24.87
CA LEU A 40 6.76 -9.56 -23.54
C LEU A 40 5.35 -10.10 -23.63
N LEU A 41 5.06 -11.14 -22.85
CA LEU A 41 3.76 -11.80 -22.78
C LEU A 41 3.31 -11.84 -21.32
N GLY A 42 2.23 -11.15 -20.98
CA GLY A 42 1.59 -11.24 -19.66
C GLY A 42 0.82 -12.55 -19.48
N ASP A 43 0.08 -12.95 -20.51
CA ASP A 43 -0.75 -14.16 -20.60
C ASP A 43 -2.05 -14.08 -19.77
N ARG A 44 -2.13 -14.55 -18.52
CA ARG A 44 -3.35 -14.45 -17.69
C ARG A 44 -3.09 -13.72 -16.40
N GLY A 45 -3.96 -12.77 -16.10
CA GLY A 45 -4.04 -12.05 -14.83
C GLY A 45 -3.68 -10.59 -15.03
N LYS A 46 -3.68 -9.82 -13.94
CA LYS A 46 -3.54 -8.35 -14.02
C LYS A 46 -2.08 -7.96 -13.98
N ASP A 47 -1.47 -7.82 -15.15
CA ASP A 47 -0.04 -7.66 -15.31
C ASP A 47 0.38 -6.19 -15.36
N LYS A 48 1.61 -5.95 -14.91
CA LYS A 48 2.34 -4.71 -15.18
C LYS A 48 3.53 -4.99 -16.06
N ILE A 49 3.47 -4.48 -17.28
CA ILE A 49 4.48 -4.75 -18.29
C ILE A 49 5.16 -3.44 -18.69
N CYS A 50 6.49 -3.42 -18.70
CA CYS A 50 7.29 -2.29 -19.13
C CYS A 50 8.40 -2.74 -20.08
N GLY A 51 8.33 -2.33 -21.35
CA GLY A 51 9.36 -2.58 -22.37
C GLY A 51 10.64 -1.78 -22.15
N ASP A 52 10.52 -0.64 -21.46
CA ASP A 52 11.62 0.27 -21.16
C ASP A 52 12.27 0.90 -22.42
N SER A 53 13.16 0.23 -23.13
CA SER A 53 13.85 0.84 -24.29
C SER A 53 14.19 -0.17 -25.39
N GLY A 54 13.78 0.16 -26.62
CA GLY A 54 13.86 -0.71 -27.77
C GLY A 54 12.56 -0.65 -28.55
N SER A 55 12.45 -1.40 -29.63
CA SER A 55 11.16 -1.57 -30.33
C SER A 55 10.54 -2.89 -29.89
N ASP A 56 9.68 -2.81 -28.88
CA ASP A 56 9.18 -3.96 -28.16
C ASP A 56 7.88 -4.49 -28.77
N THR A 57 7.63 -5.80 -28.61
CA THR A 57 6.33 -6.41 -28.87
C THR A 57 5.75 -6.89 -27.55
N ILE A 58 4.62 -6.31 -27.16
CA ILE A 58 4.01 -6.51 -25.85
C ILE A 58 2.56 -6.99 -26.03
N ALA A 59 2.22 -8.11 -25.40
CA ALA A 59 0.85 -8.58 -25.24
C ALA A 59 0.52 -8.68 -23.75
N GLY A 60 -0.55 -8.00 -23.32
CA GLY A 60 -1.11 -8.09 -21.97
C GLY A 60 -1.68 -9.48 -21.74
N GLY A 61 -2.79 -9.79 -22.41
CA GLY A 61 -3.37 -11.12 -22.42
C GLY A 61 -4.80 -11.12 -21.92
N LEU A 62 -5.09 -11.87 -20.85
CA LEU A 62 -6.41 -11.88 -20.20
C LEU A 62 -6.36 -11.07 -18.90
N ASP A 63 -7.50 -10.45 -18.58
CA ASP A 63 -7.73 -9.58 -17.41
C ASP A 63 -7.18 -8.16 -17.59
N ASP A 64 -7.44 -7.27 -16.64
CA ASP A 64 -7.13 -5.84 -16.79
C ASP A 64 -5.62 -5.57 -16.60
N ASP A 65 -4.92 -5.20 -17.67
CA ASP A 65 -3.48 -4.99 -17.70
C ASP A 65 -3.06 -3.52 -17.67
N MET A 66 -1.82 -3.28 -17.25
CA MET A 66 -1.19 -1.96 -17.35
C MET A 66 0.16 -2.05 -18.05
N ILE A 67 0.24 -1.48 -19.26
CA ILE A 67 1.34 -1.66 -20.18
C ILE A 67 2.01 -0.33 -20.52
N TRP A 68 3.33 -0.27 -20.36
CA TRP A 68 4.18 0.79 -20.88
C TRP A 68 5.11 0.22 -21.96
N GLY A 69 4.98 0.71 -23.20
CA GLY A 69 5.92 0.42 -24.28
C GLY A 69 7.32 0.87 -23.90
N GLY A 70 7.47 2.19 -23.71
CA GLY A 70 8.69 2.77 -23.16
C GLY A 70 9.33 3.72 -24.15
N LYS A 71 10.51 3.40 -24.65
CA LYS A 71 11.20 4.21 -25.66
C LYS A 71 11.49 3.38 -26.89
N GLY A 72 10.95 3.80 -28.03
CA GLY A 72 11.15 3.18 -29.32
C GLY A 72 9.80 3.02 -30.00
N ASN A 73 9.73 2.22 -31.06
CA ASN A 73 8.47 2.06 -31.78
C ASN A 73 7.88 0.71 -31.39
N ASP A 74 6.95 0.75 -30.45
CA ASP A 74 6.44 -0.45 -29.80
C ASP A 74 5.16 -0.95 -30.47
N LEU A 75 4.94 -2.26 -30.38
CA LEU A 75 3.72 -2.93 -30.79
C LEU A 75 3.03 -3.47 -29.53
N ILE A 76 1.91 -2.88 -29.15
CA ILE A 76 1.22 -3.13 -27.89
C ILE A 76 -0.18 -3.69 -28.16
N PHE A 77 -0.49 -4.82 -27.54
CA PHE A 77 -1.81 -5.44 -27.48
C PHE A 77 -2.26 -5.54 -26.02
N GLY A 78 -3.39 -4.92 -25.66
CA GLY A 78 -4.05 -5.16 -24.37
C GLY A 78 -4.68 -6.56 -24.30
N ASP A 79 -5.29 -6.96 -25.43
CA ASP A 79 -6.00 -8.22 -25.64
C ASP A 79 -7.38 -8.27 -24.97
N SER A 80 -7.60 -8.94 -23.83
CA SER A 80 -8.93 -9.06 -23.20
C SER A 80 -8.90 -8.52 -21.79
N GLY A 81 -9.64 -7.46 -21.50
CA GLY A 81 -9.55 -6.78 -20.21
C GLY A 81 -9.89 -5.31 -20.35
N ASN A 82 -10.03 -4.57 -19.25
CA ASN A 82 -10.09 -3.11 -19.32
C ASN A 82 -8.68 -2.57 -19.13
N ASP A 83 -7.95 -2.43 -20.23
CA ASP A 83 -6.50 -2.23 -20.17
C ASP A 83 -6.13 -0.76 -20.09
N THR A 84 -4.97 -0.47 -19.51
CA THR A 84 -4.38 0.87 -19.54
C THR A 84 -3.04 0.84 -20.27
N LEU A 85 -3.02 1.47 -21.45
CA LEU A 85 -1.94 1.34 -22.42
C LEU A 85 -1.22 2.68 -22.61
N TYR A 86 0.10 2.66 -22.45
CA TYR A 86 0.99 3.80 -22.67
C TYR A 86 2.04 3.43 -23.72
N GLY A 87 1.92 3.94 -24.95
CA GLY A 87 3.00 3.82 -25.95
C GLY A 87 4.30 4.42 -25.40
N CYS A 88 4.18 5.61 -24.80
CA CYS A 88 5.30 6.41 -24.33
C CYS A 88 6.09 6.98 -25.51
N VAL A 89 7.42 7.04 -25.45
CA VAL A 89 8.22 7.82 -26.41
C VAL A 89 8.47 7.01 -27.66
N GLY A 90 7.85 7.40 -28.77
CA GLY A 90 8.20 6.90 -30.08
C GLY A 90 7.01 6.97 -31.03
N SER A 91 6.93 6.03 -31.95
CA SER A 91 5.78 5.90 -32.85
C SER A 91 5.19 4.52 -32.65
N ASP A 92 4.25 4.43 -31.73
CA ASP A 92 3.75 3.14 -31.26
C ASP A 92 2.50 2.69 -32.03
N THR A 93 2.29 1.38 -32.11
CA THR A 93 1.04 0.80 -32.62
C THR A 93 0.35 0.10 -31.47
N ILE A 94 -0.87 0.52 -31.17
CA ILE A 94 -1.58 0.12 -29.94
C ILE A 94 -2.97 -0.45 -30.30
N SER A 95 -3.32 -1.60 -29.73
CA SER A 95 -4.65 -2.20 -29.76
C SER A 95 -5.10 -2.43 -28.32
N GLY A 96 -6.31 -1.97 -27.98
CA GLY A 96 -6.95 -2.25 -26.69
C GLY A 96 -7.45 -3.68 -26.62
N GLY A 97 -8.19 -4.10 -27.64
CA GLY A 97 -8.82 -5.41 -27.74
C GLY A 97 -10.24 -5.42 -27.20
N GLU A 98 -10.60 -6.44 -26.43
CA GLU A 98 -11.91 -6.59 -25.81
C GLU A 98 -11.96 -5.90 -24.45
N GLY A 99 -12.75 -4.85 -24.29
CA GLY A 99 -12.96 -4.24 -22.97
C GLY A 99 -13.39 -2.79 -23.03
N ASN A 100 -13.15 -2.07 -21.94
CA ASN A 100 -13.20 -0.60 -21.93
C ASN A 100 -11.80 -0.07 -21.63
N ASP A 101 -11.08 0.27 -22.68
CA ASP A 101 -9.65 0.50 -22.57
C ASP A 101 -9.30 1.97 -22.40
N ILE A 102 -8.11 2.22 -21.88
CA ILE A 102 -7.59 3.56 -21.66
C ILE A 102 -6.26 3.71 -22.38
N PHE A 103 -6.29 4.52 -23.45
CA PHE A 103 -5.12 4.85 -24.24
C PHE A 103 -4.52 6.17 -23.76
N ALA A 104 -3.28 6.14 -23.28
CA ALA A 104 -2.61 7.32 -22.75
C ALA A 104 -1.77 8.02 -23.81
N ILE A 105 -2.12 9.28 -24.11
CA ILE A 105 -1.43 10.12 -25.09
C ILE A 105 -0.88 11.37 -24.41
N GLY A 106 0.28 11.83 -24.86
CA GLY A 106 1.00 12.92 -24.21
C GLY A 106 1.97 13.62 -25.15
N LYS A 107 2.40 14.82 -24.74
CA LYS A 107 3.56 15.45 -25.37
C LYS A 107 4.76 14.52 -25.26
N SER A 108 5.58 14.47 -26.29
CA SER A 108 6.72 13.56 -26.42
C SER A 108 6.37 12.08 -26.59
N ASN A 109 5.08 11.71 -26.63
CA ASN A 109 4.67 10.38 -27.06
C ASN A 109 4.52 10.27 -28.57
N GLY A 110 4.60 11.39 -29.30
CA GLY A 110 4.53 11.38 -30.74
C GLY A 110 5.62 12.27 -31.33
N GLY A 111 5.27 13.01 -32.39
CA GLY A 111 6.28 13.76 -33.09
C GLY A 111 5.78 14.81 -34.08
N PRO A 112 6.71 15.39 -34.85
CA PRO A 112 6.42 16.53 -35.72
C PRO A 112 5.58 16.17 -36.96
N THR A 113 5.30 14.88 -37.20
CA THR A 113 4.55 14.40 -38.36
C THR A 113 3.48 13.40 -37.96
N VAL A 114 2.46 13.21 -38.81
CA VAL A 114 1.44 12.18 -38.59
C VAL A 114 2.01 10.76 -38.55
N ALA A 115 3.16 10.53 -39.21
CA ALA A 115 3.83 9.24 -39.25
C ALA A 115 4.63 8.92 -37.99
N THR A 116 4.74 9.88 -37.07
CA THR A 116 5.41 9.74 -35.78
C THR A 116 4.42 9.88 -34.63
N ALA A 117 3.13 9.73 -34.89
CA ALA A 117 2.09 9.75 -33.88
C ALA A 117 1.73 8.32 -33.48
N ASP A 118 1.29 8.11 -32.25
CA ASP A 118 0.77 6.82 -31.82
C ASP A 118 -0.41 6.40 -32.69
N TYR A 119 -0.42 5.15 -33.11
CA TYR A 119 -1.44 4.59 -33.99
C TYR A 119 -2.32 3.63 -33.20
N ILE A 120 -3.51 4.11 -32.82
CA ILE A 120 -4.51 3.33 -32.07
C ILE A 120 -5.44 2.66 -33.08
N THR A 121 -5.47 1.33 -33.06
CA THR A 121 -6.03 0.52 -34.16
C THR A 121 -7.52 0.19 -34.01
N ASP A 122 -8.07 0.23 -32.80
CA ASP A 122 -9.38 -0.35 -32.48
C ASP A 122 -10.28 0.48 -31.54
N PHE A 123 -9.94 1.74 -31.28
CA PHE A 123 -10.69 2.61 -30.35
C PHE A 123 -12.23 2.57 -30.55
N GLU A 124 -12.95 1.99 -29.58
CA GLU A 124 -14.39 1.87 -29.57
C GLU A 124 -15.04 3.02 -28.77
N LYS A 125 -15.68 3.94 -29.50
CA LYS A 125 -16.41 5.04 -28.88
C LYS A 125 -17.48 4.54 -27.89
N GLY A 126 -17.42 5.06 -26.67
CA GLY A 126 -18.42 4.80 -25.63
C GLY A 126 -18.03 3.67 -24.68
N LYS A 127 -17.02 2.88 -25.05
CA LYS A 127 -16.31 1.98 -24.16
C LYS A 127 -14.97 2.60 -23.77
N ASP A 128 -14.14 2.89 -24.76
CA ASP A 128 -12.76 3.31 -24.54
C ASP A 128 -12.64 4.80 -24.20
N LYS A 129 -11.53 5.12 -23.53
CA LYS A 129 -11.16 6.47 -23.14
C LYS A 129 -9.73 6.81 -23.55
N ILE A 130 -9.53 8.09 -23.81
CA ILE A 130 -8.20 8.68 -24.00
C ILE A 130 -7.77 9.37 -22.71
N ARG A 131 -6.62 9.01 -22.18
CA ARG A 131 -6.00 9.72 -21.06
C ARG A 131 -5.01 10.75 -21.61
N LEU A 132 -5.13 12.00 -21.17
CA LEU A 132 -4.16 13.05 -21.49
C LEU A 132 -3.07 13.12 -20.42
N LEU A 133 -1.81 13.12 -20.86
CA LEU A 133 -0.63 13.21 -20.02
C LEU A 133 0.00 14.61 -20.08
N ASN A 134 0.99 14.86 -19.21
CA ASN A 134 1.86 16.03 -19.27
C ASN A 134 1.11 17.38 -19.21
N GLY A 135 -0.02 17.41 -18.47
CA GLY A 135 -0.84 18.60 -18.27
C GLY A 135 -1.70 19.02 -19.45
N LEU A 136 -1.80 18.18 -20.49
CA LEU A 136 -2.73 18.41 -21.61
C LEU A 136 -4.18 18.31 -21.12
N THR A 137 -5.01 19.25 -21.59
CA THR A 137 -6.46 19.24 -21.44
C THR A 137 -7.12 19.06 -22.80
N PHE A 138 -8.40 18.69 -22.82
CA PHE A 138 -9.17 18.58 -24.07
C PHE A 138 -9.13 19.89 -24.89
N ASN A 139 -9.08 21.04 -24.22
CA ASN A 139 -9.04 22.34 -24.87
C ASN A 139 -7.70 22.62 -25.55
N ASP A 140 -6.65 21.87 -25.23
CA ASP A 140 -5.33 21.98 -25.84
C ASP A 140 -5.21 21.16 -27.14
N LEU A 141 -6.25 20.39 -27.51
CA LEU A 141 -6.19 19.47 -28.65
C LEU A 141 -6.78 20.08 -29.92
N ASN A 142 -6.09 19.89 -31.05
CA ASN A 142 -6.68 19.99 -32.39
C ASN A 142 -7.07 18.59 -32.84
N ILE A 143 -8.37 18.32 -32.92
CA ILE A 143 -8.93 17.03 -33.31
C ILE A 143 -9.57 17.18 -34.68
N GLN A 144 -9.03 16.48 -35.67
CA GLN A 144 -9.43 16.65 -37.06
C GLN A 144 -9.50 15.31 -37.79
N GLN A 145 -10.29 15.24 -38.86
CA GLN A 145 -10.26 14.10 -39.75
C GLN A 145 -8.92 14.09 -40.49
N GLY A 146 -8.28 12.93 -40.59
CA GLY A 146 -7.04 12.77 -41.34
C GLY A 146 -7.24 12.94 -42.84
N THR A 147 -6.13 12.97 -43.57
CA THR A 147 -6.10 13.02 -45.04
C THR A 147 -5.37 11.81 -45.60
N ASP A 148 -5.48 11.60 -46.91
CA ASP A 148 -4.74 10.56 -47.64
C ASP A 148 -4.93 9.16 -47.02
N ALA A 149 -3.84 8.50 -46.64
CA ALA A 149 -3.84 7.19 -46.01
C ALA A 149 -4.62 7.14 -44.68
N ASN A 150 -4.84 8.29 -44.03
CA ASN A 150 -5.60 8.44 -42.79
C ASN A 150 -6.97 9.10 -43.01
N SER A 151 -7.49 9.12 -44.23
CA SER A 151 -8.75 9.80 -44.56
C SER A 151 -9.98 9.28 -43.78
N ASN A 152 -9.94 8.03 -43.31
CA ASN A 152 -10.96 7.42 -42.45
C ASN A 152 -10.64 7.50 -40.95
N SER A 153 -9.53 8.11 -40.56
CA SER A 153 -9.04 8.14 -39.17
C SER A 153 -9.13 9.55 -38.57
N THR A 154 -9.21 9.62 -37.24
CA THR A 154 -9.08 10.89 -36.51
C THR A 154 -7.62 11.14 -36.18
N VAL A 155 -7.15 12.38 -36.36
CA VAL A 155 -5.80 12.81 -35.98
C VAL A 155 -5.92 13.81 -34.83
N ILE A 156 -5.17 13.57 -33.76
CA ILE A 156 -5.12 14.40 -32.55
C ILE A 156 -3.74 15.07 -32.48
N GLN A 157 -3.73 16.39 -32.35
CA GLN A 157 -2.52 17.20 -32.23
C GLN A 157 -2.56 18.12 -31.01
N ASP A 158 -1.41 18.46 -30.43
CA ASP A 158 -1.28 19.57 -29.50
C ASP A 158 -1.39 20.90 -30.27
N LYS A 159 -2.35 21.75 -29.90
CA LYS A 159 -2.54 23.09 -30.49
C LYS A 159 -1.34 24.01 -30.31
N LEU A 160 -0.62 23.88 -29.19
CA LEU A 160 0.47 24.78 -28.83
C LEU A 160 1.75 24.42 -29.57
N THR A 161 2.12 23.14 -29.58
CA THR A 161 3.38 22.68 -30.17
C THR A 161 3.23 22.26 -31.63
N GLY A 162 2.01 21.89 -32.07
CA GLY A 162 1.76 21.28 -33.36
C GLY A 162 2.17 19.81 -33.44
N GLU A 163 2.60 19.22 -32.33
CA GLU A 163 2.97 17.81 -32.23
C GLU A 163 1.76 16.91 -32.50
N TYR A 164 1.94 15.87 -33.32
CA TYR A 164 0.93 14.86 -33.56
C TYR A 164 1.01 13.84 -32.44
N LEU A 165 -0.08 13.70 -31.68
CA LEU A 165 -0.15 12.88 -30.48
C LEU A 165 -0.64 11.47 -30.79
N ALA A 166 -1.72 11.36 -31.56
CA ALA A 166 -2.30 10.06 -31.91
C ALA A 166 -3.13 10.09 -33.19
N VAL A 167 -3.26 8.93 -33.81
CA VAL A 167 -4.20 8.61 -34.89
C VAL A 167 -5.14 7.52 -34.39
N LEU A 168 -6.45 7.80 -34.41
CA LEU A 168 -7.49 6.82 -34.09
C LEU A 168 -8.00 6.21 -35.39
N GLN A 169 -7.62 4.97 -35.67
CA GLN A 169 -7.97 4.29 -36.91
C GLN A 169 -9.48 4.12 -37.04
N GLY A 170 -10.03 4.51 -38.20
CA GLY A 170 -11.46 4.29 -38.50
C GLY A 170 -12.45 5.12 -37.67
N VAL A 171 -11.98 5.98 -36.77
CA VAL A 171 -12.83 6.85 -35.95
C VAL A 171 -13.11 8.16 -36.69
N ASN A 172 -14.37 8.57 -36.73
CA ASN A 172 -14.76 9.86 -37.29
C ASN A 172 -14.50 10.99 -36.28
N SER A 173 -13.77 12.03 -36.69
CA SER A 173 -13.30 13.08 -35.78
C SER A 173 -14.43 13.88 -35.13
N SER A 174 -15.59 14.00 -35.81
CA SER A 174 -16.77 14.69 -35.25
C SER A 174 -17.40 13.95 -34.07
N THR A 175 -17.04 12.69 -33.87
CA THR A 175 -17.60 11.84 -32.82
C THR A 175 -16.77 11.84 -31.54
N VAL A 176 -15.55 12.39 -31.58
CA VAL A 176 -14.63 12.49 -30.45
C VAL A 176 -14.97 13.76 -29.65
N THR A 177 -15.55 13.56 -28.47
CA THR A 177 -16.01 14.63 -27.57
C THR A 177 -15.26 14.57 -26.23
N PRO A 178 -15.41 15.55 -25.32
CA PRO A 178 -14.81 15.47 -23.98
C PRO A 178 -15.14 14.18 -23.23
N ASP A 179 -16.30 13.57 -23.47
CA ASP A 179 -16.70 12.31 -22.82
C ASP A 179 -15.82 11.13 -23.24
N ASN A 180 -15.11 11.21 -24.37
CA ASN A 180 -14.14 10.21 -24.80
C ASN A 180 -12.81 10.30 -24.06
N PHE A 181 -12.62 11.30 -23.19
CA PHE A 181 -11.38 11.48 -22.44
C PHE A 181 -11.60 11.06 -20.99
N ALA A 182 -10.69 10.23 -20.48
CA ALA A 182 -10.65 9.92 -19.07
C ALA A 182 -10.28 11.20 -18.33
N THR A 183 -11.20 11.73 -17.53
CA THR A 183 -10.93 12.93 -16.72
C THR A 183 -9.94 12.59 -15.61
N HIS A 184 -9.95 11.37 -15.09
CA HIS A 184 -9.02 10.92 -14.04
C HIS A 184 -8.85 9.39 -14.12
N LEU A 185 -7.61 8.91 -14.06
CA LEU A 185 -7.33 7.49 -13.89
C LEU A 185 -6.92 7.20 -12.45
N SER A 186 -7.69 6.29 -11.84
CA SER A 186 -7.42 5.51 -10.63
C SER A 186 -7.23 6.30 -9.33
N GLY A 187 -7.38 5.65 -8.16
CA GLY A 187 -7.15 6.27 -6.84
C GLY A 187 -5.71 6.69 -6.54
N ASN A 188 -4.97 7.14 -7.55
CA ASN A 188 -3.67 7.80 -7.46
C ASN A 188 -3.66 8.91 -6.42
N CYS A 189 -4.65 9.79 -6.38
CA CYS A 189 -4.69 10.88 -5.39
C CYS A 189 -4.79 10.35 -3.94
N ILE A 190 -5.45 9.20 -3.74
CA ILE A 190 -5.53 8.52 -2.44
C ILE A 190 -4.18 7.88 -2.11
N ARG A 191 -3.52 7.24 -3.08
CA ARG A 191 -2.16 6.69 -2.92
C ARG A 191 -1.12 7.79 -2.67
N GLU A 192 -1.22 8.94 -3.33
CA GLU A 192 -0.41 10.14 -3.07
C GLU A 192 -0.62 10.63 -1.64
N SER A 193 -1.88 10.68 -1.18
CA SER A 193 -2.22 11.02 0.21
C SER A 193 -1.63 10.03 1.21
N ASN A 194 -1.69 8.72 0.91
CA ASN A 194 -1.05 7.68 1.70
C ASN A 194 0.48 7.89 1.75
N GLY A 195 1.13 8.12 0.61
CA GLY A 195 2.57 8.39 0.53
C GLY A 195 3.00 9.59 1.38
N MET A 196 2.22 10.69 1.35
CA MET A 196 2.46 11.86 2.20
C MET A 196 2.37 11.52 3.69
N MET A 197 1.39 10.69 4.08
CA MET A 197 1.21 10.25 5.45
C MET A 197 2.37 9.36 5.94
N LEU A 198 2.80 8.39 5.12
CA LEU A 198 3.95 7.52 5.43
C LEU A 198 5.24 8.32 5.59
N ASP A 199 5.46 9.31 4.74
CA ASP A 199 6.57 10.24 4.88
C ASP A 199 6.49 11.05 6.18
N ALA A 200 5.30 11.54 6.55
CA ALA A 200 5.12 12.31 7.78
C ALA A 200 5.43 11.47 9.03
N ILE A 201 4.98 10.21 9.06
CA ILE A 201 5.33 9.23 10.10
C ILE A 201 6.84 9.08 10.22
N ARG A 202 7.51 8.85 9.07
CA ARG A 202 8.94 8.61 8.99
C ARG A 202 9.73 9.80 9.52
N THR A 203 9.43 11.00 9.01
CA THR A 203 10.09 12.25 9.41
C THR A 203 9.91 12.55 10.90
N ALA A 204 8.74 12.24 11.46
CA ALA A 204 8.46 12.46 12.88
C ALA A 204 9.00 11.35 13.80
N GLY A 205 9.46 10.22 13.25
CA GLY A 205 9.84 9.04 14.06
C GLY A 205 8.67 8.51 14.90
N THR A 206 7.45 8.55 14.35
CA THR A 206 6.22 8.26 15.11
C THR A 206 6.20 6.79 15.56
N PRO A 207 5.92 6.46 16.84
CA PRO A 207 5.87 5.08 17.29
C PRO A 207 4.67 4.32 16.69
N PRO A 208 4.73 2.98 16.53
CA PRO A 208 3.74 2.22 15.76
C PRO A 208 2.26 2.43 16.17
N PRO A 209 1.90 2.45 17.47
CA PRO A 209 0.51 2.69 17.84
C PRO A 209 0.01 4.06 17.41
N VAL A 210 0.80 5.12 17.65
CA VAL A 210 0.46 6.49 17.25
C VAL A 210 0.39 6.60 15.73
N ALA A 211 1.31 5.95 15.00
CA ALA A 211 1.29 5.92 13.54
C ALA A 211 -0.02 5.30 13.01
N SER A 212 -0.43 4.13 13.52
CA SER A 212 -1.69 3.48 13.12
C SER A 212 -2.93 4.34 13.38
N ARG A 213 -3.00 4.98 14.55
CA ARG A 213 -4.08 5.92 14.90
C ARG A 213 -4.11 7.12 13.96
N ASN A 214 -2.96 7.69 13.66
CA ASN A 214 -2.86 8.87 12.79
C ASN A 214 -3.30 8.50 11.36
N MET A 215 -2.90 7.34 10.84
CA MET A 215 -3.33 6.90 9.51
C MET A 215 -4.84 6.63 9.46
N ALA A 216 -5.41 6.07 10.53
CA ALA A 216 -6.86 5.86 10.63
C ALA A 216 -7.64 7.18 10.61
N MET A 217 -7.13 8.21 11.28
CA MET A 217 -7.73 9.56 11.23
C MET A 217 -7.69 10.17 9.83
N VAL A 218 -6.55 10.11 9.16
CA VAL A 218 -6.38 10.65 7.81
C VAL A 218 -7.30 9.93 6.83
N HIS A 219 -7.23 8.61 6.78
CA HIS A 219 -7.98 7.83 5.80
C HIS A 219 -9.48 7.73 6.09
N ALA A 220 -9.91 7.79 7.35
CA ALA A 220 -11.33 7.96 7.67
C ALA A 220 -11.88 9.31 7.19
N ALA A 221 -11.10 10.39 7.32
CA ALA A 221 -11.51 11.70 6.82
C ALA A 221 -11.57 11.75 5.29
N ILE A 222 -10.57 11.18 4.61
CA ILE A 222 -10.58 11.05 3.15
C ILE A 222 -11.79 10.25 2.69
N TYR A 223 -12.04 9.09 3.30
CA TYR A 223 -13.15 8.23 2.95
C TYR A 223 -14.50 8.92 3.12
N ASP A 224 -14.79 9.50 4.28
CA ASP A 224 -16.08 10.15 4.51
C ASP A 224 -16.27 11.39 3.62
N ALA A 225 -15.18 12.09 3.26
CA ALA A 225 -15.23 13.22 2.33
C ALA A 225 -15.59 12.78 0.91
N VAL A 226 -14.91 11.75 0.40
CA VAL A 226 -15.21 11.16 -0.92
C VAL A 226 -16.60 10.54 -0.93
N ASN A 227 -16.94 9.73 0.06
CA ASN A 227 -18.19 8.99 0.11
C ASN A 227 -19.41 9.90 0.36
N SER A 228 -19.24 11.08 0.97
CA SER A 228 -20.30 12.10 1.02
C SER A 228 -20.72 12.59 -0.38
N ILE A 229 -19.81 12.53 -1.36
CA ILE A 229 -20.05 12.91 -2.75
C ILE A 229 -20.54 11.70 -3.56
N THR A 230 -19.78 10.60 -3.55
CA THR A 230 -20.05 9.43 -4.40
C THR A 230 -21.20 8.58 -3.90
N LYS A 231 -21.39 8.51 -2.57
CA LYS A 231 -22.39 7.70 -1.89
C LYS A 231 -22.38 6.21 -2.30
N LYS A 232 -21.21 5.70 -2.70
CA LYS A 232 -21.04 4.31 -3.14
C LYS A 232 -21.18 3.31 -1.98
N TYR A 233 -20.76 3.71 -0.78
CA TYR A 233 -20.70 2.85 0.41
C TYR A 233 -21.40 3.50 1.61
N SER A 234 -21.58 2.74 2.70
CA SER A 234 -22.11 3.29 3.95
C SER A 234 -21.13 4.30 4.61
N PRO A 235 -21.56 5.50 5.04
CA PRO A 235 -20.69 6.44 5.74
C PRO A 235 -20.04 5.81 6.99
N TYR A 236 -18.79 6.17 7.28
CA TYR A 236 -18.11 5.69 8.49
C TYR A 236 -18.58 6.47 9.71
N ARG A 237 -18.38 7.79 9.70
CA ARG A 237 -18.63 8.65 10.86
C ARG A 237 -19.31 9.95 10.50
N VAL A 238 -18.91 10.56 9.40
CA VAL A 238 -19.38 11.84 8.91
C VAL A 238 -20.06 11.63 7.56
N ASN A 239 -21.28 12.14 7.43
CA ASN A 239 -21.98 12.18 6.16
C ASN A 239 -22.42 13.62 5.90
N ILE A 240 -22.03 14.18 4.76
CA ILE A 240 -22.38 15.53 4.32
C ILE A 240 -23.26 15.42 3.08
N ASP A 241 -24.35 16.19 3.02
CA ASP A 241 -25.13 16.34 1.79
C ASP A 241 -24.36 17.19 0.79
N ALA A 242 -23.55 16.53 -0.04
CA ALA A 242 -22.71 17.18 -1.04
C ALA A 242 -23.53 17.81 -2.19
N PRO A 243 -23.16 19.02 -2.66
CA PRO A 243 -23.70 19.57 -3.89
C PRO A 243 -23.41 18.68 -5.10
N ALA A 244 -24.35 18.62 -6.05
CA ALA A 244 -24.15 17.86 -7.29
C ALA A 244 -22.95 18.39 -8.07
N GLY A 245 -22.04 17.49 -8.45
CA GLY A 245 -20.82 17.82 -9.20
C GLY A 245 -19.67 18.36 -8.35
N ALA A 246 -19.71 18.25 -7.01
CA ALA A 246 -18.56 18.51 -6.16
C ALA A 246 -17.39 17.55 -6.51
N SER A 247 -16.15 18.04 -6.47
CA SER A 247 -14.98 17.24 -6.83
C SER A 247 -14.50 16.34 -5.67
N GLU A 248 -14.47 15.04 -5.91
CA GLU A 248 -13.97 14.01 -4.98
C GLU A 248 -12.48 14.17 -4.70
N GLU A 249 -11.68 14.47 -5.73
CA GLU A 249 -10.24 14.70 -5.58
C GLU A 249 -9.95 15.93 -4.71
N ALA A 250 -10.71 17.00 -4.89
CA ALA A 250 -10.56 18.21 -4.08
C ALA A 250 -10.96 17.95 -2.63
N ALA A 251 -12.01 17.14 -2.40
CA ALA A 251 -12.44 16.72 -1.08
C ALA A 251 -11.40 15.83 -0.39
N ALA A 252 -10.84 14.85 -1.10
CA ALA A 252 -9.76 14.01 -0.61
C ALA A 252 -8.52 14.84 -0.25
N ALA A 253 -8.07 15.73 -1.17
CA ALA A 253 -6.90 16.58 -0.95
C ALA A 253 -7.06 17.49 0.28
N ALA A 254 -8.23 18.12 0.43
CA ALA A 254 -8.52 18.99 1.57
C ALA A 254 -8.58 18.20 2.88
N ALA A 255 -9.23 17.02 2.88
CA ALA A 255 -9.29 16.16 4.06
C ALA A 255 -7.89 15.68 4.49
N THR A 256 -7.05 15.25 3.54
CA THR A 256 -5.65 14.89 3.77
C THR A 256 -4.86 16.05 4.38
N TYR A 257 -4.91 17.22 3.76
CA TYR A 257 -4.16 18.38 4.21
C TYR A 257 -4.52 18.78 5.65
N ARG A 258 -5.82 18.93 5.96
CA ARG A 258 -6.29 19.36 7.29
C ARG A 258 -5.93 18.36 8.38
N THR A 259 -6.10 17.06 8.13
CA THR A 259 -5.76 16.02 9.10
C THR A 259 -4.25 15.91 9.31
N LEU A 260 -3.43 15.93 8.26
CA LEU A 260 -1.97 15.89 8.38
C LEU A 260 -1.42 17.11 9.10
N LEU A 261 -1.92 18.31 8.81
CA LEU A 261 -1.49 19.54 9.48
C LEU A 261 -1.81 19.52 10.98
N SER A 262 -2.96 18.96 11.36
CA SER A 262 -3.35 18.79 12.76
C SER A 262 -2.42 17.80 13.50
N LEU A 263 -2.05 16.70 12.84
CA LEU A 263 -1.27 15.61 13.44
C LEU A 263 0.24 15.89 13.45
N TYR A 264 0.74 16.62 12.45
CA TYR A 264 2.17 16.87 12.22
C TYR A 264 2.45 18.35 11.90
N PRO A 265 2.09 19.31 12.80
CA PRO A 265 2.15 20.74 12.50
C PRO A 265 3.57 21.25 12.16
N ALA A 266 4.62 20.58 12.65
CA ALA A 266 6.01 20.91 12.33
C ALA A 266 6.38 20.71 10.84
N GLN A 267 5.54 20.01 10.08
CA GLN A 267 5.74 19.71 8.65
C GLN A 267 4.85 20.58 7.74
N SER A 268 4.24 21.65 8.26
CA SER A 268 3.28 22.51 7.55
C SER A 268 3.75 22.96 6.16
N ILE A 269 5.00 23.42 6.04
CA ILE A 269 5.57 23.88 4.75
C ILE A 269 5.49 22.79 3.67
N LYS A 270 5.76 21.53 4.04
CA LYS A 270 5.67 20.39 3.11
C LYS A 270 4.22 20.14 2.71
N PHE A 271 3.30 20.18 3.67
CA PHE A 271 1.88 19.94 3.41
C PHE A 271 1.23 21.07 2.60
N ASP A 272 1.59 22.33 2.85
CA ASP A 272 1.11 23.48 2.07
C ASP A 272 1.49 23.34 0.60
N ALA A 273 2.76 22.97 0.33
CA ALA A 273 3.25 22.77 -1.04
C ALA A 273 2.56 21.59 -1.74
N ALA A 274 2.37 20.47 -1.04
CA ALA A 274 1.73 19.29 -1.61
C ALA A 274 0.23 19.47 -1.83
N TYR A 275 -0.45 20.19 -0.94
CA TYR A 275 -1.86 20.55 -1.10
C TYR A 275 -2.06 21.49 -2.29
N ALA A 276 -1.23 22.53 -2.41
CA ALA A 276 -1.26 23.42 -3.57
C ALA A 276 -1.03 22.64 -4.89
N SER A 277 -0.05 21.73 -4.91
CA SER A 277 0.23 20.89 -6.08
C SER A 277 -0.94 19.95 -6.43
N SER A 278 -1.62 19.39 -5.42
CA SER A 278 -2.79 18.53 -5.63
C SER A 278 -3.95 19.32 -6.21
N LEU A 279 -4.25 20.50 -5.66
CA LEU A 279 -5.33 21.35 -6.16
C LEU A 279 -5.04 21.93 -7.55
N ALA A 280 -3.78 22.17 -7.91
CA ALA A 280 -3.42 22.68 -9.24
C ALA A 280 -3.80 21.70 -10.38
N LYS A 281 -3.94 20.40 -10.08
CA LYS A 281 -4.40 19.37 -11.03
C LYS A 281 -5.90 19.44 -11.32
N ILE A 282 -6.66 20.17 -10.50
CA ILE A 282 -8.13 20.21 -10.54
C ILE A 282 -8.59 21.55 -11.16
N PRO A 283 -9.44 21.54 -12.20
CA PRO A 283 -9.95 22.77 -12.82
C PRO A 283 -10.60 23.71 -11.80
N ASP A 284 -10.29 25.00 -11.91
CA ASP A 284 -10.91 26.01 -11.05
C ASP A 284 -12.41 26.14 -11.35
N GLY A 285 -13.21 26.22 -10.28
CA GLY A 285 -14.66 26.37 -10.41
C GLY A 285 -15.42 25.91 -9.18
N LYS A 286 -16.75 25.92 -9.30
CA LYS A 286 -17.67 25.57 -8.21
C LYS A 286 -17.48 24.14 -7.72
N SER A 287 -17.26 23.19 -8.63
CA SER A 287 -16.97 21.78 -8.33
C SER A 287 -15.79 21.62 -7.36
N LYS A 288 -14.65 22.26 -7.66
CA LYS A 288 -13.45 22.26 -6.82
C LYS A 288 -13.69 22.93 -5.46
N GLN A 289 -14.36 24.08 -5.43
CA GLN A 289 -14.68 24.80 -4.20
C GLN A 289 -15.58 23.98 -3.27
N ASP A 290 -16.58 23.30 -3.83
CA ASP A 290 -17.49 22.43 -3.08
C ASP A 290 -16.76 21.21 -2.52
N GLY A 291 -15.89 20.59 -3.33
CA GLY A 291 -15.03 19.50 -2.87
C GLY A 291 -14.15 19.92 -1.69
N ILE A 292 -13.42 21.04 -1.80
CA ILE A 292 -12.59 21.58 -0.72
C ILE A 292 -13.42 21.77 0.56
N ALA A 293 -14.58 22.44 0.46
CA ALA A 293 -15.42 22.72 1.61
C ALA A 293 -15.93 21.45 2.31
N ILE A 294 -16.21 20.38 1.56
CA ILE A 294 -16.59 19.07 2.10
C ILE A 294 -15.41 18.45 2.84
N GLY A 295 -14.24 18.38 2.19
CA GLY A 295 -13.03 17.78 2.78
C GLY A 295 -12.61 18.45 4.08
N GLU A 296 -12.64 19.77 4.14
CA GLU A 296 -12.35 20.54 5.36
C GLU A 296 -13.35 20.23 6.48
N GLN A 297 -14.65 20.23 6.18
CA GLN A 297 -15.69 19.95 7.19
C GLN A 297 -15.60 18.54 7.77
N VAL A 298 -15.35 17.54 6.91
CA VAL A 298 -15.17 16.15 7.35
C VAL A 298 -13.93 16.03 8.23
N ALA A 299 -12.79 16.57 7.80
CA ALA A 299 -11.55 16.52 8.56
C ALA A 299 -11.70 17.13 9.96
N GLU A 300 -12.30 18.31 10.09
CA GLU A 300 -12.52 18.95 11.39
C GLU A 300 -13.39 18.11 12.34
N LYS A 301 -14.43 17.44 11.80
CA LYS A 301 -15.28 16.54 12.59
C LYS A 301 -14.52 15.30 13.08
N ILE A 302 -13.65 14.72 12.24
CA ILE A 302 -12.81 13.57 12.63
C ILE A 302 -11.75 13.99 13.66
N ILE A 303 -11.08 15.12 13.46
CA ILE A 303 -10.09 15.68 14.41
C ILE A 303 -10.76 15.94 15.76
N SER A 304 -11.91 16.60 15.76
CA SER A 304 -12.68 16.88 16.97
C SER A 304 -13.09 15.59 17.69
N TRP A 305 -13.61 14.60 16.95
CA TRP A 305 -13.98 13.30 17.52
C TRP A 305 -12.81 12.60 18.21
N ARG A 306 -11.60 12.64 17.61
CA ARG A 306 -10.43 11.95 18.17
C ARG A 306 -9.64 12.79 19.19
N SER A 307 -10.02 14.04 19.45
CA SER A 307 -9.30 14.92 20.38
C SER A 307 -9.32 14.43 21.84
N THR A 308 -10.31 13.60 22.22
CA THR A 308 -10.53 13.12 23.60
C THR A 308 -10.43 11.59 23.72
N ASP A 309 -9.86 10.91 22.73
CA ASP A 309 -9.86 9.45 22.62
C ASP A 309 -8.90 8.72 23.57
N GLY A 310 -8.14 9.45 24.38
CA GLY A 310 -7.22 8.89 25.36
C GLY A 310 -5.78 8.72 24.90
N ALA A 311 -5.45 8.93 23.62
CA ALA A 311 -4.09 8.69 23.10
C ALA A 311 -3.02 9.58 23.75
N ASN A 312 -3.38 10.80 24.13
CA ASN A 312 -2.50 11.79 24.76
C ASN A 312 -2.48 11.70 26.30
N LYS A 313 -3.16 10.73 26.92
CA LYS A 313 -3.12 10.54 28.37
C LYS A 313 -1.70 10.13 28.78
N VAL A 314 -1.25 10.64 29.93
CA VAL A 314 0.00 10.20 30.55
C VAL A 314 -0.36 9.24 31.68
N VAL A 315 0.09 7.99 31.57
CA VAL A 315 -0.11 6.95 32.59
C VAL A 315 1.25 6.55 33.14
N PRO A 316 1.46 6.59 34.48
CA PRO A 316 2.70 6.10 35.06
C PRO A 316 2.79 4.59 34.93
N TYR A 317 4.00 4.09 34.67
CA TYR A 317 4.29 2.67 34.62
C TYR A 317 5.52 2.36 35.46
N THR A 318 5.40 1.38 36.35
CA THR A 318 6.50 0.92 37.20
C THR A 318 6.76 -0.56 36.90
N PRO A 319 7.90 -0.89 36.27
CA PRO A 319 8.27 -2.28 36.01
C PRO A 319 8.33 -3.09 37.30
N LYS A 320 7.77 -4.30 37.28
CA LYS A 320 7.92 -5.28 38.36
C LYS A 320 9.23 -6.04 38.19
N THR A 321 9.69 -6.68 39.26
CA THR A 321 10.98 -7.41 39.30
C THR A 321 10.82 -8.92 39.38
N ASP A 322 9.60 -9.43 39.52
CA ASP A 322 9.36 -10.87 39.59
C ASP A 322 9.63 -11.54 38.23
N ALA A 323 10.00 -12.83 38.26
CA ALA A 323 10.20 -13.61 37.05
C ALA A 323 8.93 -13.59 36.18
N GLY A 324 9.11 -13.41 34.86
CA GLY A 324 8.02 -13.24 33.92
C GLY A 324 7.57 -11.80 33.68
N ASN A 325 7.91 -10.84 34.54
CA ASN A 325 7.51 -9.44 34.34
C ASN A 325 8.44 -8.65 33.42
N TRP A 326 7.86 -7.80 32.57
CA TRP A 326 8.63 -6.94 31.69
C TRP A 326 9.50 -5.96 32.47
N GLN A 327 10.73 -5.84 32.00
CA GLN A 327 11.74 -4.91 32.49
C GLN A 327 12.35 -4.15 31.30
N PRO A 328 12.82 -2.90 31.50
CA PRO A 328 13.59 -2.19 30.48
C PRO A 328 14.77 -3.01 29.97
N THR A 329 14.92 -3.10 28.65
CA THR A 329 15.89 -3.99 28.01
C THR A 329 17.11 -3.24 27.48
N PRO A 330 18.30 -3.86 27.46
CA PRO A 330 19.49 -3.26 26.85
C PRO A 330 19.30 -3.06 25.33
N PRO A 331 20.09 -2.16 24.70
CA PRO A 331 21.15 -1.36 25.33
C PRO A 331 20.64 -0.09 26.02
N ALA A 332 19.47 0.43 25.64
CA ALA A 332 19.01 1.74 26.07
C ALA A 332 18.34 1.77 27.45
N LEU A 333 17.81 0.64 27.93
CA LEU A 333 17.01 0.57 29.16
C LEU A 333 15.89 1.63 29.18
N ALA A 334 15.26 1.85 28.02
CA ALA A 334 14.25 2.88 27.86
C ALA A 334 12.97 2.57 28.64
N ALA A 335 12.27 3.63 29.07
CA ALA A 335 10.98 3.53 29.74
C ALA A 335 9.92 2.88 28.84
N SER A 336 8.88 2.29 29.46
CA SER A 336 7.82 1.59 28.74
C SER A 336 7.10 2.52 27.75
N LEU A 337 6.93 2.06 26.52
CA LEU A 337 6.32 2.84 25.44
C LEU A 337 4.78 2.75 25.47
N LEU A 338 4.15 3.88 25.78
CA LEU A 338 2.71 4.10 25.69
C LEU A 338 1.86 3.17 26.60
N PRO A 339 2.08 3.16 27.92
CA PRO A 339 1.27 2.36 28.86
C PRO A 339 -0.21 2.75 28.90
N GLN A 340 -0.58 3.93 28.40
CA GLN A 340 -1.97 4.37 28.29
C GLN A 340 -2.72 3.78 27.09
N TRP A 341 -2.02 3.16 26.14
CA TRP A 341 -2.63 2.76 24.87
C TRP A 341 -3.82 1.77 24.98
N PRO A 342 -3.88 0.88 26.00
CA PRO A 342 -5.08 0.06 26.24
C PRO A 342 -6.37 0.87 26.44
N ASP A 343 -6.26 2.11 26.93
CA ASP A 343 -7.39 2.99 27.23
C ASP A 343 -7.78 3.92 26.06
N VAL A 344 -7.12 3.76 24.90
CA VAL A 344 -7.49 4.51 23.69
C VAL A 344 -8.84 4.00 23.18
N THR A 345 -9.75 4.93 22.89
CA THR A 345 -11.07 4.60 22.33
C THR A 345 -10.89 3.91 20.98
N PRO A 346 -11.39 2.68 20.78
CA PRO A 346 -11.25 2.01 19.49
C PRO A 346 -11.97 2.73 18.35
N PHE A 347 -11.60 2.41 17.12
CA PHE A 347 -12.23 2.90 15.90
C PHE A 347 -13.45 2.05 15.52
N ALA A 348 -13.32 0.73 15.56
CA ALA A 348 -14.38 -0.23 15.22
C ALA A 348 -14.76 -1.15 16.40
N MET A 349 -13.78 -1.64 17.15
CA MET A 349 -14.00 -2.50 18.32
C MET A 349 -14.80 -1.77 19.41
N THR A 350 -15.38 -2.55 20.30
CA THR A 350 -16.11 -2.09 21.47
C THR A 350 -15.21 -1.84 22.68
N SER A 351 -14.06 -2.53 22.76
CA SER A 351 -13.04 -2.33 23.79
C SER A 351 -11.68 -2.90 23.32
N GLY A 352 -10.57 -2.46 23.93
CA GLY A 352 -9.25 -3.04 23.64
C GLY A 352 -9.17 -4.54 23.91
N SER A 353 -9.96 -5.03 24.88
CA SER A 353 -9.98 -6.44 25.25
C SER A 353 -10.91 -7.33 24.40
N GLN A 354 -11.64 -6.78 23.41
CA GLN A 354 -12.64 -7.53 22.64
C GLN A 354 -12.07 -8.82 22.00
N PHE A 355 -10.84 -8.75 21.48
CA PHE A 355 -10.14 -9.89 20.87
C PHE A 355 -8.84 -10.25 21.61
N ARG A 356 -8.68 -9.84 22.88
CA ARG A 356 -7.45 -10.13 23.63
C ARG A 356 -7.31 -11.65 23.83
N PRO A 357 -6.17 -12.25 23.46
CA PRO A 357 -5.89 -13.67 23.70
C PRO A 357 -5.85 -14.04 25.19
N SER A 358 -5.85 -15.33 25.51
CA SER A 358 -5.90 -15.83 26.90
C SER A 358 -4.65 -15.53 27.74
N GLY A 359 -3.51 -15.24 27.10
CA GLY A 359 -2.24 -14.93 27.76
C GLY A 359 -1.10 -15.85 27.37
N PRO A 360 0.15 -15.49 27.72
CA PRO A 360 1.32 -16.29 27.39
C PRO A 360 1.32 -17.64 28.15
N PRO A 361 2.07 -18.65 27.66
CA PRO A 361 2.27 -19.90 28.40
C PRO A 361 2.83 -19.66 29.81
N ALA A 362 2.42 -20.50 30.76
CA ALA A 362 2.97 -20.45 32.12
C ALA A 362 4.48 -20.74 32.11
N LEU A 363 5.25 -20.03 32.94
CA LEU A 363 6.71 -20.12 32.96
C LEU A 363 7.23 -21.54 33.26
N ASP A 364 6.52 -22.31 34.07
CA ASP A 364 6.86 -23.69 34.43
C ASP A 364 6.37 -24.74 33.41
N SER A 365 5.73 -24.31 32.33
CA SER A 365 5.16 -25.21 31.32
C SER A 365 6.19 -25.72 30.31
N ALA A 366 5.93 -26.91 29.74
CA ALA A 366 6.74 -27.45 28.64
C ALA A 366 6.71 -26.54 27.40
N LYS A 367 5.56 -25.90 27.13
CA LYS A 367 5.38 -24.99 25.99
C LYS A 367 6.27 -23.75 26.11
N TYR A 368 6.34 -23.14 27.29
CA TYR A 368 7.25 -22.02 27.53
C TYR A 368 8.72 -22.43 27.32
N ALA A 369 9.13 -23.58 27.86
CA ALA A 369 10.51 -24.05 27.70
C ALA A 369 10.89 -24.30 26.24
N GLU A 370 9.99 -24.90 25.45
CA GLU A 370 10.17 -25.10 24.02
C GLU A 370 10.40 -23.78 23.28
N GLU A 371 9.53 -22.79 23.49
CA GLU A 371 9.62 -21.49 22.81
C GLU A 371 10.81 -20.66 23.26
N LEU A 372 11.20 -20.75 24.53
CA LEU A 372 12.41 -20.10 25.04
C LEU A 372 13.65 -20.70 24.39
N ASN A 373 13.74 -22.03 24.32
CA ASN A 373 14.88 -22.71 23.74
C ASN A 373 14.98 -22.48 22.23
N GLU A 374 13.86 -22.49 21.51
CA GLU A 374 13.80 -22.09 20.09
C GLU A 374 14.33 -20.66 19.92
N THR A 375 13.76 -19.69 20.63
CA THR A 375 14.16 -18.28 20.50
C THR A 375 15.62 -18.07 20.91
N LYS A 376 16.11 -18.79 21.92
CA LYS A 376 17.50 -18.77 22.36
C LYS A 376 18.45 -19.23 21.25
N GLU A 377 18.08 -20.27 20.53
CA GLU A 377 18.88 -20.83 19.45
C GLU A 377 18.82 -19.95 18.18
N ILE A 378 17.63 -19.71 17.64
CA ILE A 378 17.47 -19.04 16.35
C ILE A 378 17.46 -17.51 16.44
N GLY A 379 17.19 -16.93 17.61
CA GLY A 379 17.08 -15.48 17.80
C GLY A 379 18.38 -14.77 18.18
N LYS A 380 19.44 -15.53 18.53
CA LYS A 380 20.72 -14.98 19.00
C LYS A 380 21.45 -14.19 17.89
N ILE A 381 22.11 -13.09 18.23
CA ILE A 381 22.82 -12.24 17.25
C ILE A 381 23.83 -13.02 16.38
N ASP A 382 24.51 -14.01 16.96
CA ASP A 382 25.51 -14.89 16.37
C ASP A 382 25.02 -16.34 16.23
N SER A 383 23.71 -16.55 16.05
CA SER A 383 23.12 -17.88 15.84
C SER A 383 23.83 -18.63 14.71
N LEU A 384 24.16 -19.90 14.96
CA LEU A 384 24.80 -20.80 13.99
C LEU A 384 23.78 -21.64 13.20
N THR A 385 22.50 -21.61 13.60
CA THR A 385 21.43 -22.42 12.99
C THR A 385 20.41 -21.56 12.23
N ARG A 386 20.29 -20.27 12.56
CA ARG A 386 19.49 -19.33 11.76
C ARG A 386 20.11 -19.19 10.36
N THR A 387 19.30 -19.39 9.32
CA THR A 387 19.75 -19.29 7.94
C THR A 387 20.01 -17.82 7.53
N PRO A 388 20.79 -17.59 6.46
CA PRO A 388 20.95 -16.25 5.89
C PRO A 388 19.61 -15.59 5.50
N ASP A 389 18.69 -16.36 4.92
CA ASP A 389 17.36 -15.83 4.55
C ASP A 389 16.51 -15.47 5.78
N GLN A 390 16.52 -16.29 6.84
CA GLN A 390 15.85 -15.94 8.10
C GLN A 390 16.41 -14.64 8.71
N THR A 391 17.72 -14.40 8.56
CA THR A 391 18.34 -13.13 8.96
C THR A 391 17.87 -11.96 8.09
N ALA A 392 17.70 -12.17 6.77
CA ALA A 392 17.16 -11.18 5.86
C ALA A 392 15.69 -10.86 6.20
N ILE A 393 14.86 -11.87 6.44
CA ILE A 393 13.46 -11.74 6.89
C ILE A 393 13.36 -10.90 8.16
N ALA A 394 14.18 -11.20 9.17
CA ALA A 394 14.18 -10.45 10.43
C ALA A 394 14.45 -8.96 10.23
N LYS A 395 15.36 -8.61 9.31
CA LYS A 395 15.73 -7.23 9.00
C LYS A 395 14.70 -6.54 8.10
N PHE A 396 14.16 -7.26 7.12
CA PHE A 396 13.14 -6.77 6.20
C PHE A 396 11.89 -6.26 6.95
N TRP A 397 11.40 -7.06 7.88
CA TRP A 397 10.22 -6.73 8.67
C TRP A 397 10.52 -5.91 9.93
N ALA A 398 11.77 -5.47 10.17
CA ALA A 398 12.16 -4.86 11.44
C ALA A 398 11.42 -3.54 11.76
N ASN A 399 11.24 -2.68 10.74
CA ASN A 399 10.43 -1.45 10.75
C ASN A 399 10.58 -0.59 12.03
N GLY A 400 11.83 -0.32 12.43
CA GLY A 400 12.16 0.47 13.62
C GLY A 400 11.88 1.98 13.48
N GLY A 401 12.28 2.76 14.49
CA GLY A 401 12.15 4.22 14.45
C GLY A 401 12.88 4.83 13.24
N GLY A 402 12.27 5.82 12.60
CA GLY A 402 12.79 6.43 11.37
C GLY A 402 12.37 5.70 10.08
N THR A 403 11.50 4.69 10.18
CA THR A 403 10.75 4.09 9.06
C THR A 403 9.27 4.52 9.12
N PHE A 404 8.42 4.03 8.22
CA PHE A 404 6.96 4.17 8.37
C PHE A 404 6.32 3.20 9.39
N THR A 405 7.12 2.41 10.12
CA THR A 405 6.68 1.43 11.14
C THR A 405 5.84 0.27 10.57
N PRO A 406 5.59 -0.83 11.31
CA PRO A 406 4.85 -1.98 10.79
C PRO A 406 3.48 -1.66 10.15
N PRO A 407 2.59 -0.84 10.76
CA PRO A 407 1.32 -0.51 10.12
C PRO A 407 1.51 0.29 8.82
N GLY A 408 2.54 1.16 8.75
CA GLY A 408 2.85 1.91 7.54
C GLY A 408 3.41 1.03 6.42
N HIS A 409 4.11 -0.06 6.74
CA HIS A 409 4.59 -1.03 5.76
C HIS A 409 3.43 -1.69 5.02
N TRP A 410 2.41 -2.13 5.76
CA TRP A 410 1.19 -2.65 5.17
C TRP A 410 0.39 -1.61 4.37
N ASN A 411 0.51 -0.32 4.69
CA ASN A 411 -0.04 0.75 3.85
C ASN A 411 0.75 0.93 2.54
N GLN A 412 2.06 0.66 2.52
CA GLN A 412 2.82 0.59 1.27
C GLN A 412 2.36 -0.60 0.43
N ILE A 413 2.26 -1.80 1.02
CA ILE A 413 1.76 -3.01 0.34
C ILE A 413 0.36 -2.74 -0.25
N ALA A 414 -0.55 -2.14 0.52
CA ALA A 414 -1.88 -1.78 0.05
C ALA A 414 -1.86 -0.79 -1.13
N SER A 415 -0.91 0.15 -1.12
CA SER A 415 -0.72 1.12 -2.21
C SER A 415 -0.22 0.44 -3.49
N GLU A 416 0.69 -0.53 -3.36
CA GLU A 416 1.22 -1.29 -4.48
C GLU A 416 0.17 -2.22 -5.08
N ALA A 417 -0.57 -2.95 -4.24
CA ALA A 417 -1.71 -3.79 -4.64
C ALA A 417 -2.84 -2.97 -5.29
N SER A 418 -3.16 -1.80 -4.74
CA SER A 418 -4.12 -0.84 -5.31
C SER A 418 -3.68 -0.35 -6.69
N ALA A 419 -2.38 -0.12 -6.88
CA ALA A 419 -1.82 0.29 -8.16
C ALA A 419 -1.78 -0.87 -9.18
N LEU A 420 -1.56 -2.11 -8.73
CA LEU A 420 -1.65 -3.32 -9.55
C LEU A 420 -3.09 -3.57 -10.01
N SER A 421 -4.06 -3.41 -9.12
CA SER A 421 -5.45 -3.73 -9.42
C SER A 421 -6.24 -2.59 -10.08
N GLY A 422 -5.60 -1.47 -10.43
CA GLY A 422 -6.26 -0.33 -11.09
C GLY A 422 -7.39 0.32 -10.28
N THR A 423 -7.38 0.23 -8.94
CA THR A 423 -8.56 0.59 -8.12
C THR A 423 -9.04 2.03 -8.35
N SER A 424 -10.36 2.24 -8.39
CA SER A 424 -10.97 3.56 -8.52
C SER A 424 -10.66 4.47 -7.32
N LEU A 425 -11.00 5.76 -7.42
CA LEU A 425 -10.77 6.72 -6.34
C LEU A 425 -11.52 6.31 -5.07
N GLU A 426 -12.81 6.02 -5.18
CA GLU A 426 -13.65 5.67 -4.05
C GLU A 426 -13.33 4.28 -3.48
N ASP A 427 -12.90 3.32 -4.31
CA ASP A 427 -12.46 2.01 -3.85
C ASP A 427 -11.11 2.10 -3.13
N SER A 428 -10.21 2.96 -3.59
CA SER A 428 -8.95 3.25 -2.90
C SER A 428 -9.21 3.94 -1.56
N ALA A 429 -10.12 4.92 -1.52
CA ALA A 429 -10.50 5.59 -0.27
C ALA A 429 -11.07 4.60 0.75
N ARG A 430 -11.93 3.67 0.29
CA ARG A 430 -12.47 2.59 1.13
C ARG A 430 -11.39 1.64 1.63
N LEU A 431 -10.52 1.14 0.73
CA LEU A 431 -9.42 0.24 1.06
C LEU A 431 -8.57 0.80 2.21
N PHE A 432 -8.09 2.03 2.05
CA PHE A 432 -7.21 2.62 3.06
C PHE A 432 -7.95 2.95 4.36
N ALA A 433 -9.24 3.30 4.32
CA ALA A 433 -10.02 3.48 5.54
C ALA A 433 -10.20 2.15 6.31
N LEU A 434 -10.61 1.07 5.63
CA LEU A 434 -10.72 -0.27 6.25
C LEU A 434 -9.40 -0.70 6.87
N LEU A 435 -8.30 -0.60 6.10
CA LEU A 435 -6.98 -1.03 6.54
C LEU A 435 -6.56 -0.30 7.81
N ASN A 436 -6.70 1.03 7.82
CA ASN A 436 -6.18 1.82 8.92
C ASN A 436 -7.09 1.80 10.15
N ILE A 437 -8.41 1.65 9.98
CA ILE A 437 -9.33 1.36 11.09
C ILE A 437 -8.93 0.04 11.75
N ALA A 438 -8.71 -1.02 10.96
CA ALA A 438 -8.29 -2.33 11.46
C ALA A 438 -6.92 -2.26 12.16
N GLN A 439 -5.95 -1.54 11.58
CA GLN A 439 -4.62 -1.42 12.19
C GLN A 439 -4.62 -0.60 13.47
N ALA A 440 -5.39 0.49 13.55
CA ALA A 440 -5.50 1.25 14.79
C ALA A 440 -6.07 0.39 15.93
N ASP A 441 -7.08 -0.43 15.62
CA ASP A 441 -7.68 -1.34 16.58
C ASP A 441 -6.77 -2.53 16.92
N ALA A 442 -5.99 -3.02 15.96
CA ALA A 442 -4.93 -4.00 16.20
C ALA A 442 -3.88 -3.48 17.20
N ALA A 443 -3.49 -2.19 17.09
CA ALA A 443 -2.60 -1.57 18.07
C ALA A 443 -3.22 -1.54 19.47
N ILE A 444 -4.49 -1.13 19.58
CA ILE A 444 -5.21 -1.05 20.86
C ILE A 444 -5.32 -2.44 21.48
N ASN A 445 -5.67 -3.46 20.70
CA ASN A 445 -5.77 -4.84 21.16
C ASN A 445 -4.42 -5.41 21.60
N SER A 446 -3.37 -5.21 20.80
CA SER A 446 -2.03 -5.70 21.13
C SER A 446 -1.46 -5.01 22.38
N TRP A 447 -1.65 -3.69 22.51
CA TRP A 447 -1.21 -2.97 23.71
C TRP A 447 -2.03 -3.34 24.95
N ASP A 448 -3.34 -3.61 24.82
CA ASP A 448 -4.16 -4.16 25.90
C ASP A 448 -3.59 -5.48 26.40
N ALA A 449 -3.24 -6.42 25.51
CA ALA A 449 -2.58 -7.67 25.89
C ALA A 449 -1.22 -7.41 26.57
N LYS A 450 -0.39 -6.54 25.99
CA LYS A 450 0.96 -6.23 26.49
C LYS A 450 0.95 -5.75 27.93
N TYR A 451 0.11 -4.78 28.24
CA TYR A 451 0.06 -4.19 29.58
C TYR A 451 -0.84 -4.98 30.55
N LYS A 452 -1.74 -5.83 30.04
CA LYS A 452 -2.50 -6.77 30.85
C LYS A 452 -1.62 -7.89 31.42
N TYR A 453 -0.80 -8.51 30.57
CA TYR A 453 0.02 -9.66 30.93
C TYR A 453 1.41 -9.26 31.42
N ASP A 454 1.90 -8.11 30.96
CA ASP A 454 3.18 -7.53 31.39
C ASP A 454 4.36 -8.52 31.26
N PHE A 455 4.38 -9.26 30.14
CA PHE A 455 5.30 -10.39 29.95
C PHE A 455 6.69 -9.94 29.51
N TRP A 456 7.73 -10.56 30.08
CA TRP A 456 9.12 -10.25 29.79
C TRP A 456 9.56 -10.61 28.37
N ARG A 457 10.61 -9.91 27.91
CA ARG A 457 11.22 -10.13 26.60
C ARG A 457 12.18 -11.32 26.63
N PRO A 458 12.44 -11.98 25.48
CA PRO A 458 13.39 -13.10 25.42
C PRO A 458 14.76 -12.76 25.98
N VAL A 459 15.27 -11.54 25.76
CA VAL A 459 16.57 -11.11 26.32
C VAL A 459 16.61 -11.16 27.85
N THR A 460 15.52 -10.82 28.53
CA THR A 460 15.44 -10.92 30.00
C THR A 460 15.23 -12.36 30.42
N ALA A 461 14.25 -13.03 29.81
CA ALA A 461 13.88 -14.41 30.11
C ALA A 461 15.05 -15.38 29.95
N ILE A 462 15.78 -15.34 28.83
CA ILE A 462 16.91 -16.24 28.54
C ILE A 462 18.09 -15.96 29.48
N ARG A 463 18.35 -14.69 29.81
CA ARG A 463 19.44 -14.33 30.74
C ARG A 463 19.15 -14.74 32.18
N GLN A 464 17.86 -14.83 32.54
CA GLN A 464 17.37 -15.12 33.89
C GLN A 464 16.55 -16.41 33.94
N ALA A 465 16.79 -17.36 33.03
CA ALA A 465 15.98 -18.59 32.94
C ALA A 465 16.17 -19.51 34.16
N ASP A 466 17.12 -19.23 35.03
CA ASP A 466 17.26 -19.86 36.35
C ASP A 466 16.23 -19.37 37.39
N THR A 467 15.45 -18.33 37.05
CA THR A 467 14.42 -17.73 37.93
C THR A 467 12.98 -18.10 37.54
N ASP A 468 12.77 -18.78 36.42
CA ASP A 468 11.44 -19.06 35.85
C ASP A 468 10.75 -20.31 36.44
N ASN A 469 11.43 -21.03 37.35
CA ASN A 469 11.02 -22.30 37.95
C ASN A 469 10.78 -23.44 36.95
N ASN A 470 11.42 -23.41 35.78
CA ASN A 470 11.30 -24.44 34.76
C ASN A 470 12.58 -25.28 34.67
N PRO A 471 12.54 -26.60 34.94
CA PRO A 471 13.74 -27.44 34.85
C PRO A 471 14.24 -27.66 33.42
N ASN A 472 13.46 -27.27 32.40
CA ASN A 472 13.79 -27.47 30.98
C ASN A 472 14.33 -26.18 30.31
N THR A 473 14.55 -25.12 31.07
CA THR A 473 15.20 -23.90 30.59
C THR A 473 16.60 -23.79 31.21
N THR A 474 17.48 -23.02 30.56
CA THR A 474 18.84 -22.81 31.06
C THR A 474 19.27 -21.38 30.79
N ALA A 475 19.72 -20.68 31.82
CA ALA A 475 20.16 -19.30 31.70
C ALA A 475 21.38 -19.18 30.76
N ASP A 476 21.38 -18.13 29.94
CA ASP A 476 22.56 -17.64 29.24
C ASP A 476 22.69 -16.14 29.50
N PRO A 477 23.43 -15.73 30.55
CA PRO A 477 23.53 -14.33 30.98
C PRO A 477 24.11 -13.38 29.92
N LEU A 478 24.80 -13.90 28.91
CA LEU A 478 25.44 -13.12 27.84
C LEU A 478 24.61 -13.10 26.54
N TRP A 479 23.49 -13.83 26.50
CA TRP A 479 22.65 -13.92 25.32
C TRP A 479 22.16 -12.54 24.85
N THR A 480 22.22 -12.29 23.55
CA THR A 480 21.77 -11.03 22.94
C THR A 480 21.01 -11.32 21.65
N PRO A 481 19.84 -10.68 21.43
CA PRO A 481 19.04 -10.90 20.23
C PRO A 481 19.66 -10.27 18.99
N LEU A 482 19.28 -10.77 17.81
CA LEU A 482 19.66 -10.19 16.52
C LEU A 482 19.12 -8.75 16.36
N LEU A 483 17.86 -8.52 16.70
CA LEU A 483 17.22 -7.22 16.61
C LEU A 483 17.22 -6.53 17.98
N ILE A 484 17.32 -5.20 17.96
CA ILE A 484 17.18 -4.39 19.18
C ILE A 484 15.79 -4.63 19.77
N THR A 485 15.75 -4.99 21.06
CA THR A 485 14.48 -5.25 21.75
C THR A 485 13.74 -3.94 22.00
N PRO A 486 12.47 -3.82 21.56
CA PRO A 486 11.73 -2.58 21.71
C PRO A 486 11.18 -2.41 23.14
N PRO A 487 11.01 -1.17 23.62
CA PRO A 487 10.80 -0.88 25.04
C PRO A 487 9.33 -1.00 25.47
N PHE A 488 8.74 -2.18 25.31
CA PHE A 488 7.38 -2.48 25.77
C PHE A 488 7.22 -4.00 26.01
N PRO A 489 6.23 -4.43 26.82
CA PRO A 489 5.99 -5.84 27.12
C PRO A 489 5.86 -6.71 25.86
N GLU A 490 6.17 -7.99 26.03
CA GLU A 490 6.36 -8.93 24.94
C GLU A 490 5.02 -9.36 24.32
N TYR A 491 4.08 -9.86 25.11
CA TYR A 491 2.92 -10.59 24.58
C TYR A 491 1.68 -9.70 24.37
N THR A 492 1.02 -9.65 23.21
CA THR A 492 1.35 -10.35 21.94
C THR A 492 2.32 -9.55 21.07
N SER A 493 2.84 -10.17 20.01
CA SER A 493 3.64 -9.46 18.99
C SER A 493 2.79 -8.42 18.26
N GLY A 494 3.24 -7.16 18.31
CA GLY A 494 2.58 -6.07 17.60
C GLY A 494 2.65 -6.25 16.08
N HIS A 495 3.78 -6.74 15.55
CA HIS A 495 3.92 -7.03 14.11
C HIS A 495 2.89 -8.07 13.67
N SER A 496 2.83 -9.18 14.40
CA SER A 496 1.87 -10.26 14.16
C SER A 496 0.41 -9.76 14.19
N THR A 497 0.09 -8.88 15.15
CA THR A 497 -1.26 -8.32 15.27
C THR A 497 -1.60 -7.34 14.15
N PHE A 498 -0.67 -6.45 13.75
CA PHE A 498 -0.87 -5.55 12.59
C PHE A 498 -1.00 -6.32 11.29
N SER A 499 -0.14 -7.32 11.08
CA SER A 499 -0.14 -8.16 9.88
C SER A 499 -1.40 -9.00 9.77
N GLY A 500 -1.81 -9.63 10.87
CA GLY A 500 -3.07 -10.36 10.93
C GLY A 500 -4.29 -9.46 10.69
N ALA A 501 -4.25 -8.18 11.06
CA ALA A 501 -5.35 -7.25 10.79
C ALA A 501 -5.38 -6.72 9.35
N ALA A 502 -4.21 -6.57 8.72
CA ALA A 502 -4.11 -6.14 7.33
C ALA A 502 -4.56 -7.23 6.34
N GLU A 503 -4.19 -8.49 6.59
CA GLU A 503 -4.47 -9.61 5.69
C GLU A 503 -5.96 -9.74 5.30
N PRO A 504 -6.94 -9.85 6.23
CA PRO A 504 -8.35 -9.96 5.84
C PRO A 504 -8.88 -8.74 5.08
N VAL A 505 -8.39 -7.54 5.39
CA VAL A 505 -8.79 -6.32 4.68
C VAL A 505 -8.32 -6.39 3.23
N LEU A 506 -7.05 -6.72 3.00
CA LEU A 506 -6.48 -6.81 1.66
C LEU A 506 -7.13 -7.94 0.86
N ASN A 507 -7.33 -9.11 1.47
CA ASN A 507 -8.05 -10.23 0.86
C ASN A 507 -9.48 -9.83 0.45
N SER A 508 -10.16 -8.98 1.24
CA SER A 508 -11.53 -8.55 0.93
C SER A 508 -11.64 -7.63 -0.29
N VAL A 509 -10.53 -7.00 -0.69
CA VAL A 509 -10.49 -6.07 -1.83
C VAL A 509 -9.88 -6.72 -3.06
N PHE A 510 -8.84 -7.53 -2.88
CA PHE A 510 -8.02 -8.06 -3.99
C PHE A 510 -8.14 -9.57 -4.20
N GLY A 511 -8.80 -10.29 -3.28
CA GLY A 511 -8.84 -11.75 -3.28
C GLY A 511 -7.73 -12.39 -2.44
N SER A 512 -7.94 -13.64 -2.02
CA SER A 512 -7.00 -14.38 -1.15
C SER A 512 -5.73 -14.85 -1.84
N ASP A 513 -5.75 -14.93 -3.16
CA ASP A 513 -4.65 -15.47 -3.98
C ASP A 513 -3.85 -14.35 -4.67
N PHE A 514 -4.01 -13.10 -4.21
CA PHE A 514 -3.35 -11.95 -4.78
C PHE A 514 -1.85 -11.94 -4.41
N GLY A 515 -1.01 -12.33 -5.36
CA GLY A 515 0.43 -12.23 -5.21
C GLY A 515 0.96 -10.82 -5.47
N PHE A 516 2.10 -10.51 -4.87
CA PHE A 516 2.73 -9.19 -4.96
C PHE A 516 4.22 -9.24 -4.65
N ALA A 517 4.94 -8.21 -5.08
CA ALA A 517 6.31 -7.93 -4.67
C ALA A 517 6.36 -6.75 -3.72
N ASP A 518 7.25 -6.80 -2.73
CA ASP A 518 7.43 -5.80 -1.70
C ASP A 518 8.92 -5.45 -1.55
N LYS A 519 9.23 -4.16 -1.65
CA LYS A 519 10.59 -3.62 -1.53
C LYS A 519 10.96 -3.28 -0.09
N GLY A 520 10.02 -3.32 0.84
CA GLY A 520 10.17 -2.84 2.20
C GLY A 520 10.31 -1.32 2.29
N ASP A 521 10.60 -0.84 3.51
CA ASP A 521 10.95 0.56 3.71
C ASP A 521 12.27 0.90 3.01
N LYS A 522 12.46 2.18 2.65
CA LYS A 522 13.68 2.71 2.01
C LYS A 522 14.99 2.35 2.73
N SER A 523 14.92 2.02 4.02
CA SER A 523 16.06 1.54 4.82
C SER A 523 16.50 0.10 4.51
N VAL A 524 15.71 -0.65 3.74
CA VAL A 524 15.97 -2.02 3.29
C VAL A 524 16.20 -2.01 1.78
N ASN A 525 17.19 -2.78 1.30
CA ASN A 525 17.48 -2.93 -0.13
C ASN A 525 17.34 -4.39 -0.56
N SER A 526 16.13 -4.94 -0.41
CA SER A 526 15.80 -6.29 -0.82
C SER A 526 14.36 -6.36 -1.28
N LEU A 527 14.14 -6.92 -2.47
CA LEU A 527 12.82 -7.29 -2.97
C LEU A 527 12.43 -8.64 -2.39
N ARG A 528 11.19 -8.76 -1.89
CA ARG A 528 10.57 -10.05 -1.54
C ARG A 528 9.30 -10.21 -2.34
N THR A 529 9.02 -11.44 -2.77
CA THR A 529 7.77 -11.78 -3.46
C THR A 529 6.93 -12.68 -2.56
N PHE A 530 5.61 -12.51 -2.66
CA PHE A 530 4.63 -13.24 -1.88
C PHE A 530 3.53 -13.73 -2.81
N ASP A 531 3.14 -15.00 -2.65
CA ASP A 531 2.01 -15.60 -3.34
C ASP A 531 0.69 -15.00 -2.89
N ASN A 532 0.62 -14.51 -1.64
CA ASN A 532 -0.56 -13.87 -1.06
C ASN A 532 -0.24 -13.09 0.23
N PHE A 533 -1.21 -12.30 0.69
CA PHE A 533 -1.10 -11.51 1.92
C PHE A 533 -0.95 -12.35 3.19
N ALA A 534 -1.49 -13.59 3.22
CA ALA A 534 -1.35 -14.48 4.37
C ALA A 534 0.10 -14.94 4.55
N GLN A 535 0.79 -15.28 3.44
CA GLN A 535 2.21 -15.62 3.46
C GLN A 535 3.05 -14.45 3.98
N ALA A 536 2.80 -13.22 3.52
CA ALA A 536 3.49 -12.04 4.02
C ALA A 536 3.20 -11.78 5.51
N ALA A 537 1.97 -12.01 5.97
CA ALA A 537 1.61 -11.86 7.38
C ALA A 537 2.31 -12.88 8.28
N ASP A 538 2.34 -14.15 7.86
CA ASP A 538 3.02 -15.23 8.58
C ASP A 538 4.55 -15.01 8.60
N GLU A 539 5.15 -14.58 7.49
CA GLU A 539 6.58 -14.24 7.43
C GLU A 539 6.92 -13.05 8.35
N SER A 540 6.08 -12.00 8.32
CA SER A 540 6.20 -10.84 9.20
C SER A 540 6.14 -11.24 10.68
N GLY A 541 5.28 -12.19 11.03
CA GLY A 541 5.20 -12.77 12.36
C GLY A 541 6.47 -13.54 12.76
N MET A 542 6.91 -14.46 11.90
CA MET A 542 8.11 -15.29 12.10
C MET A 542 9.40 -14.46 12.18
N SER A 543 9.46 -13.33 11.49
CA SER A 543 10.58 -12.38 11.53
C SER A 543 10.96 -11.99 12.96
N ARG A 544 9.99 -12.01 13.90
CA ARG A 544 10.22 -11.64 15.28
C ARG A 544 10.92 -12.71 16.10
N ILE A 545 10.73 -13.99 15.74
CA ILE A 545 11.41 -15.13 16.35
C ILE A 545 12.85 -15.17 15.83
N TYR A 546 13.04 -15.02 14.51
CA TYR A 546 14.36 -14.89 13.89
C TYR A 546 15.15 -13.70 14.44
N GLY A 547 14.45 -12.61 14.76
CA GLY A 547 15.01 -11.43 15.40
C GLY A 547 15.33 -11.58 16.89
N GLY A 548 14.87 -12.65 17.54
CA GLY A 548 15.09 -12.93 18.96
C GLY A 548 14.33 -12.03 19.93
N ILE A 549 13.24 -11.40 19.53
CA ILE A 549 12.55 -10.42 20.39
C ILE A 549 11.12 -10.82 20.79
N HIS A 550 10.64 -11.96 20.31
CA HIS A 550 9.34 -12.53 20.65
C HIS A 550 9.42 -14.05 20.77
N PHE A 551 8.46 -14.64 21.50
CA PHE A 551 8.22 -16.09 21.56
C PHE A 551 7.13 -16.50 20.57
N MET A 552 7.07 -17.80 20.22
CA MET A 552 6.13 -18.31 19.21
C MET A 552 4.66 -18.07 19.59
N SER A 553 4.27 -18.23 20.86
CA SER A 553 2.89 -17.95 21.30
C SER A 553 2.49 -16.50 21.05
N ALA A 554 3.40 -15.53 21.28
CA ALA A 554 3.12 -14.13 21.00
C ALA A 554 2.93 -13.85 19.50
N ASN A 555 3.56 -14.65 18.62
CA ASN A 555 3.34 -14.59 17.18
C ASN A 555 1.97 -15.16 16.80
N VAL A 556 1.72 -16.43 17.14
CA VAL A 556 0.49 -17.16 16.79
C VAL A 556 -0.75 -16.44 17.30
N ASP A 557 -0.75 -16.06 18.58
CA ASP A 557 -1.89 -15.39 19.20
C ASP A 557 -2.05 -13.96 18.70
N GLY A 558 -0.94 -13.29 18.36
CA GLY A 558 -0.95 -11.98 17.72
C GLY A 558 -1.60 -12.01 16.34
N LEU A 559 -1.19 -12.95 15.47
CA LEU A 559 -1.80 -13.15 14.15
C LEU A 559 -3.29 -13.45 14.28
N SER A 560 -3.67 -14.36 15.19
CA SER A 560 -5.07 -14.71 15.44
C SER A 560 -5.90 -13.51 15.90
N ALA A 561 -5.40 -12.74 16.88
CA ALA A 561 -6.08 -11.53 17.36
C ALA A 561 -6.22 -10.49 16.25
N GLY A 562 -5.16 -10.27 15.47
CA GLY A 562 -5.17 -9.38 14.30
C GLY A 562 -6.21 -9.79 13.27
N ARG A 563 -6.24 -11.07 12.87
CA ARG A 563 -7.21 -11.61 11.91
C ARG A 563 -8.64 -11.44 12.38
N ASN A 564 -8.91 -11.61 13.68
CA ASN A 564 -10.22 -11.35 14.26
C ASN A 564 -10.62 -9.87 14.16
N VAL A 565 -9.69 -8.95 14.42
CA VAL A 565 -9.90 -7.50 14.23
C VAL A 565 -10.19 -7.17 12.77
N GLY A 566 -9.34 -7.62 11.83
CA GLY A 566 -9.50 -7.36 10.40
C GLY A 566 -10.83 -7.88 9.86
N ASN A 567 -11.19 -9.13 10.16
CA ASN A 567 -12.47 -9.71 9.79
C ASN A 567 -13.66 -8.93 10.35
N TYR A 568 -13.58 -8.53 11.62
CA TYR A 568 -14.64 -7.74 12.25
C TYR A 568 -14.84 -6.39 11.55
N VAL A 569 -13.76 -5.70 11.18
CA VAL A 569 -13.84 -4.43 10.45
C VAL A 569 -14.49 -4.61 9.09
N VAL A 570 -14.00 -5.55 8.28
CA VAL A 570 -14.51 -5.82 6.91
C VAL A 570 -15.99 -6.19 6.92
N GLN A 571 -16.44 -6.96 7.91
CA GLN A 571 -17.82 -7.46 7.97
C GLN A 571 -18.84 -6.40 8.43
N ASN A 572 -18.40 -5.37 9.16
CA ASN A 572 -19.32 -4.48 9.88
C ASN A 572 -19.23 -3.00 9.46
N PHE A 573 -18.21 -2.61 8.70
CA PHE A 573 -17.97 -1.20 8.35
C PHE A 573 -17.74 -1.02 6.86
N LEU A 574 -18.21 0.12 6.35
CA LEU A 574 -17.97 0.60 4.98
C LEU A 574 -18.49 -0.38 3.93
N VAL A 575 -19.68 -0.96 4.18
CA VAL A 575 -20.32 -1.95 3.30
C VAL A 575 -21.08 -1.31 2.14
#